data_AF-A0A2Z6LPP5-F1
#
_entry.id   AF-A0A2Z6LPP5-F1
#
_cell.length_a   1.000
_cell.length_b   1.000
_cell.length_c   1.000
_cell.angle_alpha   90.00
_cell.angle_beta   90.00
_cell.angle_gamma   90.00
#
_symmetry.space_group_name_H-M   'P 1'
#
loop_
_entity.id
_entity.type
_entity.pdbx_description
1 polymer ?
#
loop_
_entity_poly.entity_id
_entity_poly.type
_entity_poly.pdbx_seq_one_letter_code
_entity_poly.pdbx_strand_id
1 'polypeptide(L)'
;MVQIDEELLGDGHSYSPRAIHSWLTRAMYSRRSKMNPLWNTMVIGGYADGESFLGYVDMLGVAYEAPSLATGYGAYLAQPLLREVLEKQPVLSQTEARELVERCMRVLYYRDARSYNRFQIATVTEKGVEIEGPLSAETNWDIAHMISGFE
;
A
#
# COMPACT_ATOMS: atom_id res chain seq x y z
N MET A 1 11.55 -9.40 6.41
CA MET A 1 10.29 -10.01 6.90
C MET A 1 10.40 -10.03 8.41
N VAL A 2 9.56 -9.27 9.12
CA VAL A 2 9.52 -9.34 10.59
C VAL A 2 8.67 -10.55 10.93
N GLN A 3 9.32 -11.66 11.27
CA GLN A 3 8.69 -12.83 11.82
C GLN A 3 8.46 -12.53 13.31
N ILE A 4 7.21 -12.46 13.74
CA ILE A 4 6.87 -12.20 15.14
C ILE A 4 6.97 -13.55 15.86
N ASP A 5 7.89 -13.67 16.82
CA ASP A 5 8.21 -14.88 17.62
C ASP A 5 7.05 -15.36 18.55
N GLU A 6 5.78 -15.18 18.19
CA GLU A 6 4.66 -15.52 19.08
C GLU A 6 4.15 -16.97 18.95
N GLU A 7 4.62 -17.72 17.95
CA GLU A 7 4.29 -19.16 17.81
C GLU A 7 4.90 -20.07 18.90
N LEU A 8 5.61 -19.50 19.90
CA LEU A 8 6.33 -20.27 20.92
C LEU A 8 5.44 -21.06 21.90
N LEU A 9 4.21 -20.61 22.17
CA LEU A 9 3.28 -21.27 23.12
C LEU A 9 2.13 -22.03 22.44
N GLY A 10 1.78 -21.69 21.20
CA GLY A 10 0.76 -22.40 20.42
C GLY A 10 -0.62 -22.46 21.10
N ASP A 11 -0.99 -21.44 21.88
CA ASP A 11 -2.22 -21.38 22.67
C ASP A 11 -3.48 -21.08 21.84
N GLY A 12 -3.32 -20.93 20.51
CA GLY A 12 -4.41 -20.69 19.57
C GLY A 12 -4.79 -19.22 19.44
N HIS A 13 -4.08 -18.29 20.08
CA HIS A 13 -4.27 -16.86 19.87
C HIS A 13 -3.32 -16.32 18.80
N SER A 14 -3.85 -15.44 17.94
CA SER A 14 -3.07 -14.76 16.90
C SER A 14 -3.36 -13.26 16.91
N TYR A 15 -2.37 -12.46 16.51
CA TYR A 15 -2.56 -11.03 16.41
C TYR A 15 -3.46 -10.66 15.23
N SER A 16 -4.55 -9.94 15.52
CA SER A 16 -5.39 -9.35 14.49
C SER A 16 -4.68 -8.19 13.76
N PRO A 17 -5.06 -7.87 12.51
CA PRO A 17 -4.50 -6.72 11.78
C PRO A 17 -4.61 -5.40 12.56
N ARG A 18 -5.72 -5.22 13.29
CA ARG A 18 -5.96 -4.05 14.14
C ARG A 18 -5.01 -4.01 15.36
N ALA A 19 -4.70 -5.17 15.95
CA ALA A 19 -3.73 -5.25 17.04
C ALA A 19 -2.32 -4.86 16.56
N ILE A 20 -1.89 -5.38 15.40
CA ILE A 20 -0.61 -5.04 14.77
C ILE A 20 -0.55 -3.54 14.43
N HIS A 21 -1.60 -2.98 13.84
CA HIS A 21 -1.69 -1.54 13.53
C HIS A 21 -1.60 -0.66 14.79
N SER A 22 -2.29 -1.04 15.87
CA SER A 22 -2.21 -0.36 17.16
C SER A 22 -0.78 -0.41 17.74
N TRP A 23 -0.16 -1.59 17.75
CA TRP A 23 1.21 -1.78 18.22
C TRP A 23 2.20 -0.91 17.45
N LEU A 24 2.13 -0.91 16.12
CA LEU A 24 2.95 -0.05 15.24
C LEU A 24 2.77 1.43 15.57
N THR A 25 1.54 1.88 15.75
CA THR A 25 1.24 3.28 16.12
C THR A 25 1.94 3.66 17.44
N ARG A 26 1.90 2.79 18.45
CA ARG A 26 2.59 3.03 19.74
C ARG A 26 4.10 3.00 19.59
N ALA A 27 4.64 2.08 18.80
CA ALA A 27 6.08 1.98 18.54
C ALA A 27 6.62 3.24 17.85
N MET A 28 5.95 3.71 16.79
CA MET A 28 6.32 4.93 16.07
C MET A 28 6.24 6.16 16.99
N TYR A 29 5.15 6.30 17.74
CA TYR A 29 4.97 7.43 18.66
C TYR A 29 6.02 7.46 19.78
N SER A 30 6.38 6.30 20.33
CA SER A 30 7.42 6.18 21.37
C SER A 30 8.80 6.62 20.85
N ARG A 31 9.16 6.20 19.63
CA ARG A 31 10.41 6.60 18.97
C ARG A 31 10.45 8.09 18.65
N ARG A 32 9.35 8.63 18.13
CA ARG A 32 9.18 10.07 17.91
C ARG A 32 9.34 10.87 19.20
N SER A 33 8.79 10.38 20.31
CA SER A 33 8.86 11.07 21.62
C SER A 33 10.27 11.15 22.19
N LYS A 34 11.16 10.23 21.79
CA LYS A 34 12.60 10.26 22.14
C LYS A 34 13.44 11.11 21.18
N MET A 35 12.80 11.91 20.32
CA MET A 35 13.47 12.72 19.27
C MET A 35 14.38 11.89 18.34
N ASN A 36 14.10 10.59 18.23
CA ASN A 36 14.82 9.64 17.38
C ASN A 36 13.79 8.77 16.65
N PRO A 37 13.01 9.36 15.72
CA PRO A 37 11.90 8.69 15.06
C PRO A 37 12.39 7.58 14.12
N LEU A 38 11.50 6.63 13.84
CA LEU A 38 11.65 5.70 12.72
C LEU A 38 11.13 6.40 11.47
N TRP A 39 11.98 6.60 10.46
CA TRP A 39 11.64 7.35 9.25
C TRP A 39 10.90 6.47 8.24
N ASN A 40 9.70 6.00 8.62
CA ASN A 40 8.89 5.13 7.80
C ASN A 40 7.43 5.62 7.78
N THR A 41 6.81 5.44 6.62
CA THR A 41 5.36 5.54 6.44
C THR A 41 4.89 4.17 5.97
N MET A 42 3.95 3.58 6.71
CA MET A 42 3.57 2.18 6.57
C MET A 42 2.08 2.06 6.31
N VAL A 43 1.74 1.07 5.47
CA VAL A 43 0.37 0.64 5.22
C VAL A 43 0.27 -0.80 5.70
N ILE A 44 -0.73 -1.07 6.53
CA ILE A 44 -1.03 -2.38 7.09
C ILE A 44 -2.32 -2.85 6.43
N GLY A 45 -2.24 -3.88 5.60
CA GLY A 45 -3.39 -4.57 5.04
C GLY A 45 -3.58 -5.92 5.73
N GLY A 46 -4.82 -6.31 5.99
CA GLY A 46 -5.15 -7.60 6.57
C GLY A 46 -6.59 -8.02 6.30
N TYR A 47 -6.87 -9.29 6.52
CA TYR A 47 -8.21 -9.86 6.45
C TYR A 47 -8.38 -10.76 7.67
N ALA A 48 -9.39 -10.49 8.49
CA ALA A 48 -9.68 -11.25 9.70
C ALA A 48 -11.19 -11.24 9.97
N ASP A 49 -11.73 -12.37 10.44
CA ASP A 49 -13.13 -12.51 10.84
C ASP A 49 -14.16 -12.09 9.75
N GLY A 50 -13.83 -12.28 8.48
CA GLY A 50 -14.68 -11.91 7.35
C GLY A 50 -14.57 -10.44 6.92
N GLU A 51 -13.76 -9.63 7.61
CA GLU A 51 -13.61 -8.20 7.37
C GLU A 51 -12.21 -7.83 6.86
N SER A 52 -12.18 -6.95 5.86
CA SER A 52 -10.95 -6.35 5.35
C SER A 52 -10.51 -5.19 6.22
N PHE A 53 -9.22 -5.13 6.53
CA PHE A 53 -8.59 -4.05 7.28
C PHE A 53 -7.52 -3.37 6.43
N LEU A 54 -7.54 -2.03 6.40
CA LEU A 54 -6.51 -1.24 5.73
C LEU A 54 -6.19 0.02 6.57
N GLY A 55 -5.01 -0.01 7.19
CA GLY A 55 -4.55 1.02 8.12
C GLY A 55 -3.27 1.73 7.67
N TYR A 56 -3.18 3.01 7.97
CA TYR A 56 -2.01 3.85 7.76
C TYR A 56 -1.32 4.15 9.08
N VAL A 57 0.02 4.21 9.09
CA VAL A 57 0.82 4.75 10.21
C VAL A 57 2.03 5.52 9.66
N ASP A 58 2.29 6.73 10.17
CA ASP A 58 3.49 7.50 9.79
C ASP A 58 4.56 7.61 10.89
N MET A 59 5.67 8.28 10.54
CA MET A 59 6.81 8.53 11.42
C MET A 59 6.49 9.35 12.68
N LEU A 60 5.36 10.07 12.68
CA LEU A 60 4.92 10.87 13.81
C LEU A 60 3.94 10.10 14.73
N GLY A 61 3.49 8.92 14.29
CA GLY A 61 2.46 8.13 14.95
C GLY A 61 1.04 8.57 14.61
N VAL A 62 0.84 9.30 13.50
CA VAL A 62 -0.50 9.54 12.94
C VAL A 62 -0.99 8.23 12.34
N ALA A 63 -2.19 7.83 12.72
CA ALA A 63 -2.79 6.57 12.29
C ALA A 63 -4.28 6.75 11.99
N TYR A 64 -4.74 6.12 10.90
CA TYR A 64 -6.13 6.09 10.48
C TYR A 64 -6.41 4.89 9.57
N GLU A 65 -7.69 4.59 9.36
CA GLU A 65 -8.18 3.56 8.44
C GLU A 65 -8.86 4.24 7.25
N ALA A 66 -8.71 3.66 6.05
CA ALA A 66 -9.35 4.16 4.84
C ALA A 66 -9.50 3.03 3.80
N PRO A 67 -10.49 3.10 2.89
CA PRO A 67 -10.68 2.08 1.84
C PRO A 67 -9.57 2.10 0.77
N SER A 68 -8.80 3.18 0.66
CA SER A 68 -7.60 3.26 -0.17
C SER A 68 -6.54 4.13 0.47
N LEU A 69 -5.27 3.72 0.31
CA LEU A 69 -4.10 4.41 0.84
C LEU A 69 -2.98 4.42 -0.19
N ALA A 70 -2.22 5.51 -0.21
CA ALA A 70 -0.97 5.64 -0.95
C ALA A 70 0.02 6.49 -0.14
N THR A 71 1.29 6.11 -0.15
CA THR A 71 2.36 6.79 0.59
C THR A 71 3.28 7.56 -0.36
N GLY A 72 4.11 8.45 0.19
CA GLY A 72 5.08 9.22 -0.61
C GLY A 72 4.43 10.01 -1.74
N TYR A 73 5.03 9.98 -2.94
CA TYR A 73 4.47 10.61 -4.14
C TYR A 73 3.13 10.00 -4.58
N GLY A 74 2.86 8.75 -4.20
CA GLY A 74 1.59 8.06 -4.43
C GLY A 74 0.39 8.78 -3.81
N ALA A 75 0.58 9.48 -2.69
CA ALA A 75 -0.47 10.26 -2.04
C ALA A 75 -1.04 11.37 -2.95
N TYR A 76 -0.24 11.87 -3.89
CA TYR A 76 -0.63 12.96 -4.81
C TYR A 76 -1.05 12.46 -6.19
N LEU A 77 -0.47 11.36 -6.67
CA LEU A 77 -0.68 10.85 -8.03
C LEU A 77 -1.63 9.65 -8.09
N ALA A 78 -1.47 8.68 -7.19
CA ALA A 78 -2.27 7.45 -7.20
C ALA A 78 -3.56 7.61 -6.39
N GLN A 79 -3.51 8.30 -5.24
CA GLN A 79 -4.68 8.47 -4.37
C GLN A 79 -5.91 9.07 -5.06
N PRO A 80 -5.79 10.09 -5.95
CA PRO A 80 -6.95 10.60 -6.69
C PRO A 80 -7.58 9.55 -7.61
N LEU A 81 -6.76 8.75 -8.30
CA LEU A 81 -7.23 7.69 -9.20
C LEU A 81 -7.94 6.56 -8.44
N LEU A 82 -7.46 6.23 -7.24
CA LEU A 82 -8.07 5.26 -6.35
C LEU A 82 -9.42 5.76 -5.83
N ARG A 83 -9.47 7.01 -5.36
CA ARG A 83 -10.70 7.63 -4.84
C ARG A 83 -11.77 7.78 -5.90
N GLU A 84 -11.42 8.21 -7.11
CA GLU A 84 -12.38 8.37 -8.20
C GLU A 84 -13.15 7.08 -8.49
N VAL A 85 -12.47 5.93 -8.46
CA VAL A 85 -13.10 4.63 -8.69
C VAL A 85 -13.94 4.21 -7.48
N LEU A 86 -13.40 4.34 -6.27
CA LEU A 86 -14.08 3.94 -5.04
C LEU A 86 -15.31 4.81 -4.71
N GLU A 87 -15.34 6.07 -5.12
CA GLU A 87 -16.52 6.93 -4.99
C GLU A 87 -17.67 6.47 -5.89
N LYS A 88 -17.35 5.95 -7.09
CA LYS A 88 -18.34 5.43 -8.05
C LYS A 88 -18.78 4.01 -7.68
N GLN A 89 -17.83 3.19 -7.24
CA GLN A 89 -18.03 1.78 -6.91
C GLN A 89 -17.24 1.45 -5.62
N PRO A 90 -17.90 1.54 -4.45
CA PRO A 90 -17.24 1.30 -3.16
C PRO A 90 -16.74 -0.13 -2.95
N VAL A 91 -17.31 -1.10 -3.67
CA VAL A 91 -16.95 -2.53 -3.57
C VAL A 91 -16.39 -3.00 -4.90
N LEU A 92 -15.10 -3.29 -4.91
CA LEU A 92 -14.39 -3.81 -6.08
C LEU A 92 -14.17 -5.32 -5.94
N SER A 93 -14.24 -6.03 -7.05
CA SER A 93 -13.73 -7.39 -7.15
C SER A 93 -12.20 -7.40 -7.08
N GLN A 94 -11.62 -8.57 -6.78
CA GLN A 94 -10.16 -8.74 -6.74
C GLN A 94 -9.49 -8.34 -8.06
N THR A 95 -10.09 -8.68 -9.20
CA THR A 95 -9.57 -8.35 -10.53
C THR A 95 -9.61 -6.84 -10.80
N GLU A 96 -10.73 -6.17 -10.52
CA GLU A 96 -10.86 -4.72 -10.70
C GLU A 96 -9.89 -3.96 -9.81
N ALA A 97 -9.73 -4.38 -8.55
CA ALA A 97 -8.77 -3.79 -7.63
C ALA A 97 -7.33 -3.96 -8.13
N ARG A 98 -6.99 -5.14 -8.68
CA ARG A 98 -5.67 -5.41 -9.26
C ARG A 98 -5.38 -4.49 -10.45
N GLU A 99 -6.29 -4.44 -11.43
CA GLU A 99 -6.15 -3.59 -12.62
C GLU A 99 -6.00 -2.11 -12.25
N LEU A 100 -6.75 -1.66 -11.25
CA LEU A 100 -6.67 -0.30 -10.73
C LEU A 100 -5.29 -0.01 -10.10
N VAL A 101 -4.73 -0.93 -9.32
CA VAL A 101 -3.38 -0.81 -8.75
C VAL A 101 -2.32 -0.78 -9.84
N GLU A 102 -2.40 -1.67 -10.84
CA GLU A 102 -1.46 -1.69 -11.97
C GLU A 102 -1.52 -0.39 -12.79
N ARG A 103 -2.72 0.18 -12.98
CA ARG A 103 -2.90 1.50 -13.60
C ARG A 103 -2.21 2.60 -12.79
N CYS A 104 -2.35 2.59 -11.46
CA CYS A 104 -1.67 3.56 -10.59
C CYS A 104 -0.14 3.42 -10.65
N MET A 105 0.38 2.19 -10.64
CA MET A 105 1.82 1.93 -10.76
C MET A 105 2.40 2.46 -12.06
N ARG A 106 1.66 2.36 -13.17
CA ARG A 106 2.06 2.92 -14.47
C ARG A 106 2.17 4.45 -14.42
N VAL A 107 1.19 5.12 -13.82
CA VAL A 107 1.21 6.58 -13.65
C VAL A 107 2.38 7.02 -12.80
N LEU A 108 2.66 6.30 -11.70
CA LEU A 108 3.83 6.56 -10.87
C LEU A 108 5.13 6.37 -11.65
N TYR A 109 5.23 5.32 -12.46
CA TYR A 109 6.42 5.09 -13.27
C TYR A 109 6.72 6.23 -14.24
N TYR A 110 5.69 6.82 -14.86
CA TYR A 110 5.89 7.96 -15.77
C TYR A 110 6.26 9.27 -15.08
N ARG A 111 5.83 9.49 -13.84
CA ARG A 111 5.86 10.83 -13.20
C ARG A 111 6.76 10.92 -11.97
N ASP A 112 7.07 9.81 -11.33
CA ASP A 112 8.00 9.76 -10.20
C ASP A 112 9.39 9.30 -10.67
N ALA A 113 10.35 10.22 -10.69
CA ALA A 113 11.73 9.97 -11.09
C ALA A 113 12.53 9.09 -10.11
N ARG A 114 11.94 8.70 -8.96
CA ARG A 114 12.52 7.74 -8.00
C ARG A 114 11.86 6.36 -8.09
N SER A 115 10.87 6.19 -8.95
CA SER A 115 10.23 4.90 -9.19
C SER A 115 11.09 3.97 -10.06
N TYR A 116 10.72 2.70 -10.13
CA TYR A 116 11.39 1.69 -10.95
C TYR A 116 10.35 0.73 -11.55
N ASN A 117 10.54 0.29 -12.79
CA ASN A 117 9.59 -0.58 -13.50
C ASN A 117 9.71 -2.06 -13.10
N ARG A 118 9.77 -2.31 -11.80
CA ARG A 118 9.75 -3.65 -11.21
C ARG A 118 9.11 -3.55 -9.83
N PHE A 119 7.93 -4.13 -9.67
CA PHE A 119 7.15 -4.07 -8.44
C PHE A 119 6.58 -5.44 -8.06
N GLN A 120 6.02 -5.53 -6.85
CA GLN A 120 5.33 -6.71 -6.35
C GLN A 120 3.91 -6.32 -5.94
N ILE A 121 2.98 -7.26 -6.05
CA ILE A 121 1.62 -7.12 -5.55
C ILE A 121 1.42 -8.20 -4.49
N ALA A 122 1.04 -7.79 -3.28
CA ALA A 122 0.64 -8.70 -2.22
C ALA A 122 -0.88 -8.63 -2.04
N THR A 123 -1.53 -9.79 -2.03
CA THR A 123 -2.97 -9.92 -1.84
C THR A 123 -3.24 -10.76 -0.60
N VAL A 124 -4.11 -10.28 0.28
CA VAL A 124 -4.55 -11.00 1.47
C VAL A 124 -6.02 -11.39 1.30
N THR A 125 -6.33 -12.67 1.50
CA THR A 125 -7.68 -13.22 1.46
C THR A 125 -7.86 -14.19 2.64
N GLU A 126 -9.05 -14.81 2.76
CA GLU A 126 -9.29 -15.91 3.70
C GLU A 126 -8.27 -17.06 3.58
N LYS A 127 -7.71 -17.28 2.39
CA LYS A 127 -6.74 -18.36 2.12
C LYS A 127 -5.32 -18.02 2.63
N GLY A 128 -5.11 -16.78 3.08
CA GLY A 128 -3.81 -16.28 3.51
C GLY A 128 -3.26 -15.18 2.61
N VAL A 129 -1.93 -15.02 2.64
CA VAL A 129 -1.21 -13.97 1.93
C VAL A 129 -0.48 -14.55 0.73
N GLU A 130 -0.78 -14.01 -0.45
CA GLU A 130 -0.10 -14.34 -1.70
C GLU A 130 0.72 -13.12 -2.16
N ILE A 131 1.97 -13.36 -2.56
CA ILE A 131 2.87 -12.32 -3.05
C ILE A 131 3.27 -12.67 -4.47
N GLU A 132 2.91 -11.79 -5.39
CA GLU A 132 3.26 -11.90 -6.79
C GLU A 132 4.39 -10.94 -7.16
N GLY A 133 5.35 -11.46 -7.90
CA GLY A 133 6.36 -10.65 -8.55
C GLY A 133 7.69 -11.37 -8.74
N PRO A 134 8.63 -10.73 -9.43
CA PRO A 134 8.56 -9.34 -9.92
C PRO A 134 7.62 -9.15 -11.12
N LEU A 135 6.84 -8.06 -11.11
CA LEU A 135 6.00 -7.60 -12.21
C LEU A 135 6.56 -6.32 -12.83
N SER A 136 6.19 -6.04 -14.08
CA SER A 136 6.53 -4.80 -14.78
C SER A 136 5.28 -4.22 -15.45
N ALA A 137 5.16 -2.91 -15.45
CA ALA A 137 4.07 -2.20 -16.10
C ALA A 137 4.39 -2.00 -17.59
N GLU A 138 3.41 -2.26 -18.45
CA GLU A 138 3.49 -1.90 -19.86
C GLU A 138 3.45 -0.38 -20.03
N THR A 139 4.34 0.14 -20.88
CA THR A 139 4.49 1.58 -21.10
C THR A 139 4.24 1.96 -22.56
N ASN A 140 3.66 3.15 -22.77
CA ASN A 140 3.35 3.77 -24.05
C ASN A 140 4.05 5.13 -24.11
N TRP A 141 4.79 5.37 -25.19
CA TRP A 141 5.55 6.60 -25.44
C TRP A 141 5.16 7.26 -26.77
N ASP A 142 3.96 6.99 -27.30
CA ASP A 142 3.52 7.48 -28.62
C ASP A 142 3.49 9.02 -28.69
N ILE A 143 3.30 9.68 -27.54
CA ILE A 143 3.38 11.14 -27.40
C ILE A 143 4.73 11.72 -27.83
N ALA A 144 5.82 10.94 -27.80
CA ALA A 144 7.13 11.39 -28.25
C ALA A 144 7.14 11.74 -29.75
N HIS A 145 6.31 11.06 -30.55
CA HIS A 145 6.16 11.33 -31.98
C HIS A 145 5.22 12.51 -32.27
N MET A 146 4.45 12.98 -31.28
CA MET A 146 3.55 14.14 -31.43
C MET A 146 4.27 15.48 -31.27
N ILE A 147 5.56 15.47 -30.93
CA ILE A 147 6.38 16.66 -30.80
C ILE A 147 7.05 16.92 -32.16
N SER A 148 6.55 17.92 -32.88
CA SER A 148 7.15 18.42 -34.13
C SER A 148 7.38 19.93 -34.02
N GLY A 149 8.55 20.43 -34.45
CA GLY A 149 8.82 21.88 -34.54
C GLY A 149 9.86 22.46 -33.57
N PHE A 150 10.81 21.66 -33.10
CA PHE A 150 12.05 22.20 -32.54
C PHE A 150 13.07 22.37 -33.67
N GLU A 151 13.14 23.59 -34.22
CA GLU A 151 14.37 24.15 -34.79
C GLU A 151 15.16 24.86 -33.67
#